data_AF-A0A2T4VI64-F1
#
_entry.id   AF-A0A2T4VI64-F1
#
_cell.length_a   1.000
_cell.length_b   1.000
_cell.length_c   1.000
_cell.angle_alpha   90.00
_cell.angle_beta   90.00
_cell.angle_gamma   90.00
#
_symmetry.space_group_name_H-M   'P 1'
#
loop_
_entity.id
_entity.type
_entity.pdbx_description
1 polymer ?
#
loop_
_entity_poly.entity_id
_entity_poly.type
_entity_poly.pdbx_seq_one_letter_code
_entity_poly.pdbx_strand_id
1 'polypeptide(L)'
;MGAPFTQRRASLGWTAALLFFVPLATYWSTIFHRYGMRDDYAILREAREEPGKILKVCSSIGRPFYGWLLETSTRAAGGIDGLCWMRLAAAVCLGLLGSSLFLLLVQEGWSLPIAALLAASLTLTPSAQVIASWAICWPQALALLLGTGAFALASRGMRCPPGARARWGWWLLAALTMASATLTYQASGLFYAVLLAASLTVRRDDTLKETLQRMARHLCVMGVGLGLAFLTTQILYVTGVFTRSPRIAFETHWLSKAGWMVTDVLPHVLALIVLDDTRGTPSVGYLAMVVLTLTTVTLGIVLEGRRAGATGYWRWLLGLVTLSGAAWCVSFLAGERWPTYRTLYALTGVWTVFFAASLVNLGALRPSRGQQLATALLGVFAIAGALLGHRQSFELFAAPQGRELALMEEGVRQIALAKHPRVFVITARQNDTSAPLRYLDEFGSVSIDTEWVAKEVLKMLLAERFPDVQERNSLYRFAAGASAPEPRAYDVVIDMRRLRQAGGDFHAQLDSHDASSRKDVRSTQ
;
A
#
# COMPACT_ATOMS: atom_id res chain seq x y z
N MET A 1 -12.92 -35.37 17.09
CA MET A 1 -12.54 -35.09 18.49
C MET A 1 -11.95 -33.68 18.53
N GLY A 2 -12.67 -32.71 19.11
CA GLY A 2 -12.22 -31.32 19.15
C GLY A 2 -11.13 -31.12 20.21
N ALA A 3 -10.08 -30.38 19.88
CA ALA A 3 -9.04 -30.02 20.84
C ALA A 3 -9.65 -29.27 22.05
N PRO A 4 -9.16 -29.51 23.28
CA PRO A 4 -9.62 -28.80 24.48
C PRO A 4 -9.58 -27.28 24.28
N PHE A 5 -10.53 -26.58 24.88
CA PHE A 5 -10.76 -25.14 24.71
C PHE A 5 -9.51 -24.26 24.94
N THR A 6 -8.63 -24.68 25.85
CA THR A 6 -7.32 -24.07 26.13
C THR A 6 -6.36 -24.18 24.95
N GLN A 7 -6.30 -25.33 24.29
CA GLN A 7 -5.44 -25.58 23.13
C GLN A 7 -5.86 -24.74 21.92
N ARG A 8 -7.18 -24.54 21.71
CA ARG A 8 -7.70 -23.68 20.65
C ARG A 8 -7.40 -22.19 20.87
N ARG A 9 -7.42 -21.73 22.12
CA ARG A 9 -7.03 -20.35 22.45
C ARG A 9 -5.53 -20.12 22.25
N ALA A 10 -4.69 -21.07 22.65
CA ALA A 10 -3.25 -21.00 22.43
C ALA A 10 -2.91 -20.97 20.93
N SER A 11 -3.53 -21.83 20.10
CA SER A 11 -3.28 -21.84 18.65
C SER A 11 -3.68 -20.53 17.96
N LEU A 12 -4.76 -19.88 18.42
CA LEU A 12 -5.17 -18.57 17.92
C LEU A 12 -4.15 -17.50 18.24
N GLY A 13 -3.67 -17.45 19.49
CA GLY A 13 -2.65 -16.49 19.92
C GLY A 13 -1.35 -16.64 19.15
N TRP A 14 -0.86 -17.86 18.99
CA TRP A 14 0.36 -18.14 18.22
C TRP A 14 0.22 -17.79 16.74
N THR A 15 -0.91 -18.15 16.11
CA THR A 15 -1.13 -17.82 14.70
C THR A 15 -1.20 -16.31 14.49
N ALA A 16 -1.89 -15.58 15.36
CA ALA A 16 -1.91 -14.12 15.31
C ALA A 16 -0.50 -13.54 15.47
N ALA A 17 0.30 -14.04 16.43
CA ALA A 17 1.68 -13.62 16.61
C ALA A 17 2.55 -13.90 15.37
N LEU A 18 2.40 -15.07 14.73
CA LEU A 18 3.12 -15.38 13.49
C LEU A 18 2.74 -14.40 12.37
N LEU A 19 1.45 -14.10 12.21
CA LEU A 19 0.96 -13.14 11.21
C LEU A 19 1.45 -11.72 11.47
N PHE A 20 1.67 -11.34 12.73
CA PHE A 20 2.32 -10.08 13.06
C PHE A 20 3.73 -9.99 12.47
N PHE A 21 4.49 -11.08 12.51
CA PHE A 21 5.87 -11.10 12.00
C PHE A 21 5.99 -11.28 10.49
N VAL A 22 4.92 -11.67 9.76
CA VAL A 22 4.98 -11.90 8.31
C VAL A 22 5.44 -10.64 7.54
N PRO A 23 4.84 -9.45 7.70
CA PRO A 23 5.30 -8.25 6.99
C PRO A 23 6.71 -7.82 7.43
N LEU A 24 7.04 -7.97 8.71
CA LEU A 24 8.37 -7.66 9.24
C LEU A 24 9.44 -8.52 8.56
N ALA A 25 9.23 -9.83 8.49
CA ALA A 25 10.17 -10.76 7.85
C ALA A 25 10.24 -10.55 6.33
N THR A 26 9.11 -10.24 5.70
CA THR A 26 9.05 -10.04 4.23
C THR A 26 9.79 -8.77 3.82
N TYR A 27 9.58 -7.67 4.53
CA TYR A 27 10.06 -6.35 4.12
C TYR A 27 11.34 -5.89 4.84
N TRP A 28 11.96 -6.76 5.66
CA TRP A 28 13.09 -6.36 6.53
C TRP A 28 14.26 -5.71 5.76
N SER A 29 14.64 -6.29 4.61
CA SER A 29 15.75 -5.79 3.79
C SER A 29 15.46 -4.40 3.25
N THR A 30 14.20 -4.13 2.89
CA THR A 30 13.72 -2.83 2.43
C THR A 30 13.63 -1.82 3.57
N ILE A 31 13.10 -2.22 4.73
CA ILE A 31 12.92 -1.34 5.90
C ILE A 31 14.25 -0.72 6.32
N PHE A 32 15.28 -1.55 6.49
CA PHE A 32 16.58 -1.14 7.03
C PHE A 32 17.60 -0.70 5.98
N HIS A 33 17.24 -0.73 4.69
CA HIS A 33 18.10 -0.14 3.66
C HIS A 33 18.11 1.39 3.79
N ARG A 34 19.26 2.01 3.53
CA ARG A 34 19.42 3.46 3.61
C ARG A 34 19.00 4.12 2.30
N TYR A 35 17.82 4.74 2.30
CA TYR A 35 17.31 5.54 1.19
C TYR A 35 16.10 6.38 1.63
N GLY A 36 15.85 7.47 0.92
CA GLY A 36 14.55 8.13 0.83
C GLY A 36 13.97 8.01 -0.57
N MET A 37 12.67 8.25 -0.70
CA MET A 37 11.99 8.26 -1.99
C MET A 37 11.28 9.61 -2.20
N ARG A 38 11.69 10.31 -3.27
CA ARG A 38 11.06 11.53 -3.80
C ARG A 38 10.68 12.55 -2.73
N ASP A 39 9.42 12.53 -2.27
CA ASP A 39 8.88 13.45 -1.29
C ASP A 39 9.55 13.33 0.09
N ASP A 40 10.09 12.15 0.45
CA ASP A 40 10.76 11.92 1.73
C ASP A 40 11.86 12.97 1.98
N TYR A 41 12.61 13.34 0.94
CA TYR A 41 13.72 14.30 1.04
C TYR A 41 13.22 15.71 1.35
N ALA A 42 12.15 16.16 0.69
CA ALA A 42 11.55 17.47 0.97
C ALA A 42 10.91 17.50 2.35
N ILE A 43 10.22 16.44 2.75
CA ILE A 43 9.51 16.36 4.03
C ILE A 43 10.52 16.35 5.19
N LEU A 44 11.65 15.67 5.07
CA LEU A 44 12.74 15.73 6.06
C LEU A 44 13.24 17.16 6.30
N ARG A 45 13.42 17.94 5.23
CA ARG A 45 13.78 19.35 5.35
C ARG A 45 12.64 20.17 5.94
N GLU A 46 11.43 20.06 5.40
CA GLU A 46 10.27 20.84 5.84
C GLU A 46 9.94 20.62 7.32
N ALA A 47 10.06 19.40 7.83
CA ALA A 47 9.84 19.10 9.24
C ALA A 47 10.81 19.83 10.19
N ARG A 48 12.02 20.15 9.70
CA ARG A 48 13.10 20.83 10.43
C ARG A 48 13.07 22.35 10.24
N GLU A 49 12.97 22.80 8.99
CA GLU A 49 13.15 24.20 8.60
C GLU A 49 11.83 24.98 8.51
N GLU A 50 10.71 24.29 8.22
CA GLU A 50 9.40 24.91 8.06
C GLU A 50 8.31 24.19 8.90
N PRO A 51 8.42 24.17 10.25
CA PRO A 51 7.43 23.53 11.12
C PRO A 51 6.00 23.97 10.80
N GLY A 52 5.08 23.01 10.74
CA GLY A 52 3.68 23.19 10.39
C GLY A 52 3.39 23.14 8.89
N LYS A 53 4.40 23.18 8.01
CA LYS A 53 4.18 23.17 6.55
C LYS A 53 3.58 21.85 6.07
N ILE A 54 4.12 20.72 6.52
CA ILE A 54 3.61 19.39 6.16
C ILE A 54 2.15 19.25 6.62
N LEU A 55 1.86 19.62 7.88
CA LEU A 55 0.49 19.64 8.38
C LEU A 55 -0.43 20.52 7.53
N LYS A 56 -0.01 21.74 7.18
CA LYS A 56 -0.81 22.65 6.34
C LYS A 56 -1.07 22.07 4.95
N VAL A 57 -0.04 21.54 4.28
CA VAL A 57 -0.17 20.96 2.93
C VAL A 57 -1.08 19.74 2.96
N CYS A 58 -0.88 18.79 3.88
CA CYS A 58 -1.75 17.61 3.96
C CYS A 58 -3.19 17.97 4.38
N SER A 59 -3.36 18.94 5.28
CA SER A 59 -4.70 19.44 5.65
C SER A 59 -5.42 20.13 4.49
N SER A 60 -4.67 20.83 3.61
CA SER A 60 -5.24 21.46 2.41
C SER A 60 -5.87 20.48 1.43
N ILE A 61 -5.49 19.19 1.50
CA ILE A 61 -6.06 18.08 0.72
C ILE A 61 -6.94 17.14 1.58
N GLY A 62 -7.38 17.60 2.75
CA GLY A 62 -8.32 16.90 3.62
C GLY A 62 -7.72 15.77 4.47
N ARG A 63 -6.42 15.82 4.74
CA ARG A 63 -5.69 14.81 5.53
C ARG A 63 -4.97 15.41 6.76
N PRO A 64 -5.68 16.05 7.70
CA PRO A 64 -5.03 16.72 8.82
C PRO A 64 -4.30 15.75 9.77
N PHE A 65 -4.87 14.57 10.04
CA PHE A 65 -4.20 13.59 10.91
C PHE A 65 -2.96 13.00 10.25
N TYR A 66 -3.00 12.79 8.93
CA TYR A 66 -1.82 12.39 8.17
C TYR A 66 -0.71 13.40 8.28
N GLY A 67 -1.01 14.68 8.02
CA GLY A 67 -0.03 15.75 8.07
C GLY A 67 0.63 15.87 9.44
N TRP A 68 -0.17 15.77 10.51
CA TRP A 68 0.33 15.81 11.87
C TRP A 68 1.23 14.61 12.20
N LEU A 69 0.78 13.38 11.91
CA LEU A 69 1.55 12.15 12.13
C LEU A 69 2.85 12.17 11.32
N LEU A 70 2.77 12.58 10.05
CA LEU A 70 3.91 12.63 9.16
C LEU A 70 4.93 13.67 9.62
N GLU A 71 4.50 14.89 9.96
CA GLU A 71 5.42 15.93 10.42
C GLU A 71 6.13 15.54 11.71
N THR A 72 5.39 15.02 12.69
CA THR A 72 5.94 14.60 13.98
C THR A 72 6.92 13.44 13.85
N SER A 73 6.56 12.41 13.08
CA SER A 73 7.44 11.26 12.83
C SER A 73 8.68 11.61 12.00
N THR A 74 8.53 12.47 10.99
CA THR A 74 9.68 12.91 10.16
C THR A 74 10.64 13.77 10.98
N ARG A 75 10.12 14.66 11.83
CA ARG A 75 10.97 15.44 12.76
C ARG A 75 11.75 14.51 13.69
N ALA A 76 11.10 13.44 14.20
CA ALA A 76 11.75 12.44 15.03
C ALA A 76 12.77 11.58 14.26
N ALA A 77 12.54 11.32 12.96
CA ALA A 77 13.47 10.60 12.09
C ALA A 77 14.78 11.39 11.91
N GLY A 78 14.71 12.72 11.81
CA GLY A 78 15.88 13.60 11.88
C GLY A 78 16.86 13.53 10.69
N GLY A 79 16.74 12.58 9.77
CA GLY A 79 17.61 12.43 8.61
C GLY A 79 17.24 11.22 7.77
N ILE A 80 18.04 10.93 6.74
CA ILE A 80 17.76 9.82 5.81
C ILE A 80 17.82 8.47 6.56
N ASP A 81 18.77 8.31 7.48
CA ASP A 81 18.91 7.10 8.29
C ASP A 81 17.66 6.82 9.13
N GLY A 82 16.99 7.87 9.61
CA GLY A 82 15.79 7.74 10.44
C GLY A 82 14.54 7.30 9.68
N LEU A 83 14.52 7.37 8.34
CA LEU A 83 13.38 6.93 7.54
C LEU A 83 13.07 5.44 7.70
N CYS A 84 14.07 4.63 8.10
CA CYS A 84 13.87 3.22 8.40
C CYS A 84 12.86 3.02 9.55
N TRP A 85 12.79 3.93 10.53
CA TRP A 85 11.84 3.83 11.64
C TRP A 85 10.40 4.08 11.21
N MET A 86 10.18 4.95 10.22
CA MET A 86 8.87 5.17 9.62
C MET A 86 8.43 3.96 8.80
N ARG A 87 9.34 3.36 8.01
CA ARG A 87 9.09 2.09 7.31
C ARG A 87 8.80 0.95 8.29
N LEU A 88 9.52 0.87 9.40
CA LEU A 88 9.27 -0.10 10.46
C LEU A 88 7.89 0.12 11.09
N ALA A 89 7.50 1.36 11.37
CA ALA A 89 6.17 1.67 11.88
C ALA A 89 5.07 1.22 10.91
N ALA A 90 5.27 1.40 9.59
CA ALA A 90 4.36 0.89 8.57
C ALA A 90 4.25 -0.64 8.63
N ALA A 91 5.39 -1.35 8.68
CA ALA A 91 5.42 -2.81 8.73
C ALA A 91 4.83 -3.38 10.04
N VAL A 92 5.04 -2.73 11.17
CA VAL A 92 4.38 -3.08 12.45
C VAL A 92 2.87 -2.89 12.33
N CYS A 93 2.41 -1.80 11.74
CA CYS A 93 0.98 -1.59 11.51
C CYS A 93 0.39 -2.66 10.58
N LEU A 94 1.11 -3.07 9.53
CA LEU A 94 0.70 -4.18 8.66
C LEU A 94 0.68 -5.52 9.40
N GLY A 95 1.62 -5.77 10.33
CA GLY A 95 1.61 -6.96 11.19
C GLY A 95 0.40 -6.99 12.13
N LEU A 96 0.09 -5.85 12.75
CA LEU A 96 -1.12 -5.70 13.56
C LEU A 96 -2.39 -5.89 12.71
N LEU A 97 -2.37 -5.42 11.45
CA LEU A 97 -3.45 -5.61 10.51
C LEU A 97 -3.65 -7.10 10.21
N GLY A 98 -2.59 -7.82 9.85
CA GLY A 98 -2.65 -9.27 9.62
C GLY A 98 -3.20 -10.05 10.82
N SER A 99 -2.74 -9.70 12.02
CA SER A 99 -3.23 -10.30 13.27
C SER A 99 -4.72 -10.01 13.50
N SER A 100 -5.12 -8.75 13.33
CA SER A 100 -6.50 -8.30 13.55
C SER A 100 -7.46 -8.91 12.51
N LEU A 101 -7.05 -8.95 11.25
CA LEU A 101 -7.80 -9.59 10.17
C LEU A 101 -8.02 -11.06 10.48
N PHE A 102 -6.99 -11.80 10.86
CA PHE A 102 -7.13 -13.22 11.22
C PHE A 102 -8.16 -13.44 12.32
N LEU A 103 -8.05 -12.69 13.43
CA LEU A 103 -8.98 -12.82 14.55
C LEU A 103 -10.42 -12.49 14.14
N LEU A 104 -10.61 -11.42 13.35
CA LEU A 104 -11.93 -11.01 12.87
C LEU A 104 -12.51 -11.99 11.84
N LEU A 105 -11.69 -12.54 10.94
CA LEU A 105 -12.10 -13.56 9.97
C LEU A 105 -12.58 -14.83 10.69
N VAL A 106 -11.83 -15.30 11.69
CA VAL A 106 -12.25 -16.44 12.53
C VAL A 106 -13.54 -16.11 13.28
N GLN A 107 -13.67 -14.89 13.80
CA GLN A 107 -14.88 -14.43 14.50
C GLN A 107 -16.11 -14.34 13.58
N GLU A 108 -15.93 -14.09 12.28
CA GLU A 108 -16.99 -14.11 11.26
C GLU A 108 -17.28 -15.51 10.71
N GLY A 109 -16.50 -16.52 11.08
CA GLY A 109 -16.77 -17.94 10.79
C GLY A 109 -15.84 -18.57 9.76
N TRP A 110 -14.78 -17.90 9.32
CA TRP A 110 -13.77 -18.52 8.46
C TRP A 110 -13.01 -19.62 9.23
N SER A 111 -12.63 -20.68 8.52
CA SER A 111 -11.78 -21.72 9.08
C SER A 111 -10.39 -21.17 9.39
N LEU A 112 -9.75 -21.67 10.46
CA LEU A 112 -8.43 -21.21 10.91
C LEU A 112 -7.38 -21.12 9.78
N PRO A 113 -7.15 -22.16 8.96
CA PRO A 113 -6.10 -22.10 7.95
C PRO A 113 -6.41 -21.08 6.85
N ILE A 114 -7.67 -21.00 6.40
CA ILE A 114 -8.06 -20.06 5.35
C ILE A 114 -8.01 -18.61 5.88
N ALA A 115 -8.46 -18.38 7.10
CA ALA A 115 -8.37 -17.08 7.75
C ALA A 115 -6.91 -16.60 7.88
N ALA A 116 -6.00 -17.50 8.27
CA ALA A 116 -4.59 -17.17 8.42
C ALA A 116 -3.95 -16.84 7.06
N LEU A 117 -4.19 -17.67 6.05
CA LEU A 117 -3.63 -17.47 4.71
C LEU A 117 -4.19 -16.23 4.01
N LEU A 118 -5.48 -15.95 4.16
CA LEU A 118 -6.11 -14.75 3.65
C LEU A 118 -5.56 -13.49 4.35
N ALA A 119 -5.45 -13.52 5.68
CA ALA A 119 -4.86 -12.41 6.43
C ALA A 119 -3.41 -12.15 6.03
N ALA A 120 -2.58 -13.20 5.89
CA ALA A 120 -1.22 -13.08 5.38
C ALA A 120 -1.19 -12.46 3.98
N SER A 121 -1.99 -13.01 3.05
CA SER A 121 -2.04 -12.54 1.65
C SER A 121 -2.40 -11.06 1.53
N LEU A 122 -3.35 -10.60 2.35
CA LEU A 122 -3.76 -9.19 2.37
C LEU A 122 -2.64 -8.25 2.85
N THR A 123 -1.68 -8.73 3.62
CA THR A 123 -0.49 -7.94 4.04
C THR A 123 0.70 -8.06 3.09
N LEU A 124 0.53 -8.78 1.97
CA LEU A 124 1.59 -9.08 1.00
C LEU A 124 1.29 -8.54 -0.41
N THR A 125 0.16 -7.84 -0.57
CA THR A 125 -0.24 -7.23 -1.85
C THR A 125 0.74 -6.13 -2.27
N PRO A 126 0.81 -5.77 -3.56
CA PRO A 126 1.53 -4.60 -4.04
C PRO A 126 1.30 -3.34 -3.21
N SER A 127 0.04 -3.05 -2.83
CA SER A 127 -0.27 -1.91 -1.95
C SER A 127 0.44 -1.97 -0.60
N ALA A 128 0.55 -3.15 0.01
CA ALA A 128 1.28 -3.36 1.25
C ALA A 128 2.79 -3.12 1.05
N GLN A 129 3.33 -3.54 -0.11
CA GLN A 129 4.73 -3.31 -0.47
C GLN A 129 5.03 -1.81 -0.57
N VAL A 130 4.18 -1.02 -1.26
CA VAL A 130 4.35 0.44 -1.34
C VAL A 130 4.36 1.06 0.05
N ILE A 131 3.39 0.69 0.89
CA ILE A 131 3.24 1.23 2.25
C ILE A 131 4.45 0.89 3.13
N ALA A 132 5.02 -0.32 3.01
CA ALA A 132 6.20 -0.73 3.76
C ALA A 132 7.51 -0.11 3.23
N SER A 133 7.55 0.25 1.94
CA SER A 133 8.76 0.69 1.26
C SER A 133 8.92 2.21 1.20
N TRP A 134 7.83 2.98 1.24
CA TRP A 134 7.86 4.44 1.15
C TRP A 134 7.56 5.06 2.51
N ALA A 135 8.55 5.71 3.13
CA ALA A 135 8.47 6.16 4.52
C ALA A 135 7.27 7.08 4.78
N ILE A 136 6.97 8.01 3.88
CA ILE A 136 5.78 8.88 3.97
C ILE A 136 4.47 8.10 4.13
N CYS A 137 4.39 6.86 3.65
CA CYS A 137 3.16 6.07 3.61
C CYS A 137 2.81 5.39 4.94
N TRP A 138 3.65 5.45 5.97
CA TRP A 138 3.36 4.80 7.25
C TRP A 138 2.00 5.19 7.90
N PRO A 139 1.51 6.45 7.82
CA PRO A 139 0.20 6.80 8.38
C PRO A 139 -0.95 6.13 7.59
N GLN A 140 -0.72 5.74 6.34
CA GLN A 140 -1.70 4.96 5.56
C GLN A 140 -1.90 3.57 6.18
N ALA A 141 -0.84 2.95 6.72
CA ALA A 141 -0.94 1.68 7.43
C ALA A 141 -1.81 1.81 8.70
N LEU A 142 -1.66 2.92 9.43
CA LEU A 142 -2.53 3.23 10.58
C LEU A 142 -3.99 3.43 10.14
N ALA A 143 -4.24 4.09 9.00
CA ALA A 143 -5.59 4.23 8.46
C ALA A 143 -6.26 2.88 8.14
N LEU A 144 -5.50 1.87 7.68
CA LEU A 144 -6.00 0.50 7.48
C LEU A 144 -6.45 -0.14 8.81
N LEU A 145 -5.66 0.05 9.87
CA LEU A 145 -6.00 -0.43 11.22
C LEU A 145 -7.24 0.27 11.77
N LEU A 146 -7.36 1.58 11.58
CA LEU A 146 -8.54 2.34 12.00
C LEU A 146 -9.79 1.90 11.21
N GLY A 147 -9.70 1.69 9.90
CA GLY A 147 -10.80 1.14 9.09
C GLY A 147 -11.22 -0.26 9.55
N THR A 148 -10.25 -1.12 9.87
CA THR A 148 -10.47 -2.46 10.44
C THR A 148 -11.12 -2.39 11.83
N GLY A 149 -10.64 -1.49 12.69
CA GLY A 149 -11.20 -1.23 14.02
C GLY A 149 -12.63 -0.72 13.95
N ALA A 150 -12.93 0.18 13.02
CA ALA A 150 -14.28 0.67 12.78
C ALA A 150 -15.23 -0.48 12.39
N PHE A 151 -14.79 -1.44 11.58
CA PHE A 151 -15.59 -2.64 11.27
C PHE A 151 -15.85 -3.48 12.52
N ALA A 152 -14.82 -3.73 13.33
CA ALA A 152 -14.96 -4.50 14.56
C ALA A 152 -15.94 -3.85 15.55
N LEU A 153 -15.87 -2.54 15.71
CA LEU A 153 -16.76 -1.74 16.57
C LEU A 153 -18.20 -1.77 16.05
N ALA A 154 -18.41 -1.56 14.75
CA ALA A 154 -19.73 -1.63 14.13
C ALA A 154 -20.36 -3.03 14.30
N SER A 155 -19.56 -4.08 14.07
CA SER A 155 -19.96 -5.47 14.26
C SER A 155 -20.33 -5.77 15.71
N ARG A 156 -19.60 -5.21 16.69
CA ARG A 156 -19.95 -5.32 18.10
C ARG A 156 -21.29 -4.67 18.42
N GLY A 157 -21.54 -3.47 17.90
CA GLY A 157 -22.83 -2.79 18.06
C GLY A 157 -24.00 -3.59 17.48
N MET A 158 -23.80 -4.27 16.35
CA MET A 158 -24.84 -5.13 15.76
C MET A 158 -25.12 -6.42 16.54
N ARG A 159 -24.15 -6.92 17.32
CA ARG A 159 -24.33 -8.09 18.19
C ARG A 159 -25.03 -7.75 19.50
N CYS A 160 -25.17 -6.47 19.84
CA CYS A 160 -25.93 -6.04 21.01
C CYS A 160 -27.45 -6.24 20.80
N PRO A 161 -28.21 -6.58 21.86
CA PRO A 161 -29.66 -6.70 21.78
C PRO A 161 -30.33 -5.41 21.23
N PRO A 162 -31.45 -5.53 20.49
CA PRO A 162 -32.27 -4.38 20.14
C PRO A 162 -32.65 -3.57 21.38
N GLY A 163 -32.52 -2.23 21.31
CA GLY A 163 -32.84 -1.32 22.43
C GLY A 163 -31.71 -1.09 23.44
N ALA A 164 -30.62 -1.86 23.41
CA ALA A 164 -29.49 -1.63 24.30
C ALA A 164 -28.80 -0.29 23.99
N ARG A 165 -28.72 0.63 24.97
CA ARG A 165 -28.04 1.94 24.80
C ARG A 165 -26.59 1.79 24.33
N ALA A 166 -25.89 0.74 24.79
CA ALA A 166 -24.52 0.42 24.39
C ALA A 166 -24.36 0.23 22.87
N ARG A 167 -25.40 -0.21 22.15
CA ARG A 167 -25.38 -0.37 20.69
C ARG A 167 -25.04 0.93 19.97
N TRP A 168 -25.70 2.02 20.37
CA TRP A 168 -25.48 3.34 19.78
C TRP A 168 -24.09 3.88 20.10
N GLY A 169 -23.58 3.61 21.30
CA GLY A 169 -22.20 3.93 21.67
C GLY A 169 -21.17 3.25 20.76
N TRP A 170 -21.34 1.95 20.48
CA TRP A 170 -20.45 1.22 19.56
C TRP A 170 -20.51 1.75 18.12
N TRP A 171 -21.70 2.10 17.63
CA TRP A 171 -21.86 2.66 16.29
C TRP A 171 -21.29 4.07 16.16
N LEU A 172 -21.49 4.91 17.18
CA LEU A 172 -20.86 6.23 17.23
C LEU A 172 -19.33 6.10 17.23
N LEU A 173 -18.78 5.24 18.09
CA LEU A 173 -17.34 4.99 18.14
C LEU A 173 -16.80 4.43 16.81
N ALA A 174 -17.55 3.55 16.15
CA ALA A 174 -17.20 3.04 14.82
C ALA A 174 -17.16 4.17 13.78
N ALA A 175 -18.15 5.06 13.76
CA ALA A 175 -18.21 6.19 12.84
C ALA A 175 -17.07 7.20 13.09
N LEU A 176 -16.76 7.51 14.35
CA LEU A 176 -15.63 8.37 14.73
C LEU A 176 -14.27 7.75 14.37
N THR A 177 -14.13 6.43 14.55
CA THR A 177 -12.92 5.69 14.15
C THR A 177 -12.77 5.70 12.62
N MET A 178 -13.87 5.52 11.87
CA MET A 178 -13.89 5.63 10.41
C MET A 178 -13.55 7.05 9.93
N ALA A 179 -14.08 8.08 10.60
CA ALA A 179 -13.74 9.47 10.31
C ALA A 179 -12.24 9.72 10.55
N SER A 180 -11.67 9.19 11.63
CA SER A 180 -10.23 9.29 11.93
C SER A 180 -9.38 8.58 10.88
N ALA A 181 -9.80 7.39 10.43
CA ALA A 181 -9.16 6.69 9.32
C ALA A 181 -9.16 7.54 8.04
N THR A 182 -10.30 8.20 7.76
CA THR A 182 -10.49 9.04 6.57
C THR A 182 -9.65 10.33 6.63
N LEU A 183 -9.60 11.00 7.78
CA LEU A 183 -8.76 12.19 8.02
C LEU A 183 -7.26 11.86 8.04
N THR A 184 -6.91 10.58 8.12
CA THR A 184 -5.55 10.08 7.92
C THR A 184 -5.35 9.76 6.43
N TYR A 185 -5.99 8.73 5.90
CA TYR A 185 -5.88 8.43 4.48
C TYR A 185 -7.16 7.79 3.96
N GLN A 186 -7.89 8.54 3.12
CA GLN A 186 -9.26 8.19 2.75
C GLN A 186 -9.36 6.81 2.09
N ALA A 187 -8.48 6.49 1.12
CA ALA A 187 -8.52 5.22 0.41
C ALA A 187 -8.22 4.01 1.32
N SER A 188 -7.31 4.17 2.29
CA SER A 188 -6.98 3.12 3.27
C SER A 188 -8.08 2.92 4.30
N GLY A 189 -8.80 3.99 4.70
CA GLY A 189 -9.95 3.85 5.60
C GLY A 189 -11.04 2.94 5.04
N LEU A 190 -11.19 2.88 3.72
CA LEU A 190 -12.16 2.01 3.03
C LEU A 190 -11.84 0.52 3.13
N PHE A 191 -10.70 0.14 3.70
CA PHE A 191 -10.36 -1.27 3.99
C PHE A 191 -11.38 -1.97 4.89
N TYR A 192 -12.22 -1.19 5.59
CA TYR A 192 -13.47 -1.66 6.19
C TYR A 192 -14.28 -2.60 5.27
N ALA A 193 -14.40 -2.26 3.98
CA ALA A 193 -15.19 -3.01 3.00
C ALA A 193 -14.66 -4.44 2.78
N VAL A 194 -13.36 -4.68 3.00
CA VAL A 194 -12.73 -6.00 2.87
C VAL A 194 -13.30 -6.97 3.91
N LEU A 195 -13.44 -6.54 5.16
CA LEU A 195 -14.03 -7.37 6.22
C LEU A 195 -15.53 -7.56 6.05
N LEU A 196 -16.23 -6.55 5.49
CA LEU A 196 -17.63 -6.70 5.12
C LEU A 196 -17.79 -7.77 4.02
N ALA A 197 -16.93 -7.75 3.00
CA ALA A 197 -16.90 -8.81 1.97
C ALA A 197 -16.62 -10.19 2.58
N ALA A 198 -15.70 -10.25 3.54
CA ALA A 198 -15.36 -11.51 4.20
C ALA A 198 -16.50 -12.04 5.07
N SER A 199 -17.27 -11.16 5.71
CA SER A 199 -18.46 -11.57 6.46
C SER A 199 -19.58 -12.09 5.56
N LEU A 200 -19.76 -11.49 4.37
CA LEU A 200 -20.82 -11.85 3.41
C LEU A 200 -20.58 -13.24 2.80
N THR A 201 -19.33 -13.56 2.47
CA THR A 201 -18.97 -14.80 1.75
C THR A 201 -19.09 -16.08 2.60
N VAL A 202 -19.05 -15.95 3.93
CA VAL A 202 -19.20 -17.08 4.88
C VAL A 202 -20.65 -17.27 5.33
N ARG A 203 -21.45 -16.21 5.35
CA ARG A 203 -22.84 -16.25 5.86
C ARG A 203 -23.82 -16.72 4.80
N ARG A 204 -23.80 -18.03 4.57
CA ARG A 204 -24.57 -18.66 3.50
C ARG A 204 -26.04 -18.85 3.81
N ASP A 205 -26.38 -18.95 5.09
CA ASP A 205 -27.73 -19.21 5.57
C ASP A 205 -28.57 -17.93 5.71
N ASP A 206 -27.94 -16.76 5.67
CA ASP A 206 -28.63 -15.46 5.71
C ASP A 206 -29.49 -15.28 4.45
N THR A 207 -30.74 -14.85 4.64
CA THR A 207 -31.61 -14.43 3.54
C THR A 207 -31.04 -13.20 2.82
N LEU A 208 -31.48 -12.95 1.57
CA LEU A 208 -31.06 -11.75 0.83
C LEU A 208 -31.41 -10.47 1.59
N LYS A 209 -32.59 -10.43 2.22
CA LYS A 209 -33.05 -9.29 3.02
C LYS A 209 -32.12 -9.03 4.20
N GLU A 210 -31.74 -10.05 4.95
CA GLU A 210 -30.82 -9.93 6.09
C GLU A 210 -29.43 -9.47 5.63
N THR A 211 -28.95 -10.02 4.52
CA THR A 211 -27.68 -9.61 3.91
C THR A 211 -27.71 -8.12 3.55
N LEU A 212 -28.74 -7.68 2.83
CA LEU A 212 -28.92 -6.28 2.42
C LEU A 212 -29.06 -5.34 3.63
N GLN A 213 -29.83 -5.72 4.65
CA GLN A 213 -29.96 -4.92 5.87
C GLN A 213 -28.62 -4.77 6.60
N ARG A 214 -27.82 -5.84 6.67
CA ARG A 214 -26.51 -5.79 7.29
C ARG A 214 -25.54 -4.94 6.48
N MET A 215 -25.48 -5.14 5.16
CA MET A 215 -24.68 -4.30 4.26
C MET A 215 -25.06 -2.84 4.43
N ALA A 216 -26.36 -2.50 4.41
CA ALA A 216 -26.84 -1.14 4.58
C ALA A 216 -26.40 -0.53 5.93
N ARG A 217 -26.46 -1.28 7.03
CA ARG A 217 -25.99 -0.79 8.35
C ARG A 217 -24.51 -0.48 8.36
N HIS A 218 -23.68 -1.37 7.81
CA HIS A 218 -22.23 -1.15 7.72
C HIS A 218 -21.88 0.00 6.77
N LEU A 219 -22.51 0.05 5.60
CA LEU A 219 -22.33 1.14 4.63
C LEU A 219 -22.81 2.48 5.20
N CYS A 220 -23.84 2.48 6.05
CA CYS A 220 -24.25 3.67 6.80
C CYS A 220 -23.15 4.13 7.77
N VAL A 221 -22.53 3.23 8.54
CA VAL A 221 -21.38 3.58 9.40
C VAL A 221 -20.22 4.15 8.58
N MET A 222 -19.89 3.52 7.44
CA MET A 222 -18.86 4.04 6.53
C MET A 222 -19.22 5.43 6.01
N GLY A 223 -20.45 5.61 5.52
CA GLY A 223 -20.96 6.86 4.97
C GLY A 223 -20.99 8.00 6.00
N VAL A 224 -21.44 7.71 7.24
CA VAL A 224 -21.40 8.67 8.35
C VAL A 224 -19.96 9.03 8.69
N GLY A 225 -19.04 8.07 8.76
CA GLY A 225 -17.62 8.35 9.03
C GLY A 225 -16.97 9.23 7.95
N LEU A 226 -17.21 8.93 6.67
CA LEU A 226 -16.76 9.75 5.54
C LEU A 226 -17.37 11.15 5.59
N GLY A 227 -18.67 11.24 5.87
CA GLY A 227 -19.40 12.50 6.01
C GLY A 227 -18.87 13.36 7.16
N LEU A 228 -18.59 12.77 8.31
CA LEU A 228 -17.99 13.46 9.45
C LEU A 228 -16.59 13.99 9.10
N ALA A 229 -15.73 13.18 8.48
CA ALA A 229 -14.40 13.63 8.03
C ALA A 229 -14.48 14.78 7.02
N PHE A 230 -15.43 14.70 6.08
CA PHE A 230 -15.70 15.77 5.12
C PHE A 230 -16.15 17.05 5.82
N LEU A 231 -17.12 16.97 6.73
CA LEU A 231 -17.60 18.12 7.51
C LEU A 231 -16.49 18.75 8.35
N THR A 232 -15.69 17.94 9.05
CA THR A 232 -14.51 18.43 9.79
C THR A 232 -13.57 19.20 8.87
N THR A 233 -13.28 18.65 7.69
CA THR A 233 -12.40 19.30 6.70
C THR A 233 -13.00 20.62 6.19
N GLN A 234 -14.31 20.66 5.89
CA GLN A 234 -14.98 21.89 5.47
C GLN A 234 -14.97 22.97 6.56
N ILE A 235 -15.24 22.58 7.82
CA ILE A 235 -15.17 23.50 8.96
C ILE A 235 -13.76 24.10 9.07
N LEU A 236 -12.71 23.28 8.94
CA LEU A 236 -11.32 23.76 8.97
C LEU A 236 -11.00 24.75 7.85
N TYR A 237 -11.64 24.62 6.68
CA TYR A 237 -11.48 25.57 5.57
C TYR A 237 -12.26 26.87 5.78
N VAL A 238 -13.53 26.77 6.17
CA VAL A 238 -14.40 27.94 6.37
C VAL A 238 -13.93 28.80 7.54
N THR A 239 -13.37 28.18 8.58
CA THR A 239 -12.78 28.88 9.72
C THR A 239 -11.38 29.46 9.43
N GLY A 240 -10.83 29.23 8.24
CA GLY A 240 -9.52 29.75 7.85
C GLY A 240 -8.32 29.06 8.50
N VAL A 241 -8.52 27.93 9.21
CA VAL A 241 -7.43 27.17 9.82
C VAL A 241 -6.49 26.60 8.75
N PHE A 242 -7.06 26.13 7.64
CA PHE A 242 -6.31 25.66 6.46
C PHE A 242 -6.92 26.19 5.16
N THR A 243 -6.08 26.38 4.15
CA THR A 243 -6.51 26.76 2.81
C THR A 243 -6.85 25.51 2.00
N ARG A 244 -7.93 25.58 1.20
CA ARG A 244 -8.30 24.47 0.32
C ARG A 244 -7.33 24.36 -0.86
N SER A 245 -6.81 23.16 -1.11
CA SER A 245 -5.96 22.91 -2.27
C SER A 245 -6.79 22.85 -3.57
N PRO A 246 -6.27 23.40 -4.69
CA PRO A 246 -6.84 23.18 -6.02
C PRO A 246 -6.90 21.71 -6.43
N ARG A 247 -6.09 20.84 -5.80
CA ARG A 247 -6.10 19.39 -6.06
C ARG A 247 -7.38 18.69 -5.56
N ILE A 248 -8.18 19.32 -4.70
CA ILE A 248 -9.50 18.80 -4.31
C ILE A 248 -10.50 19.12 -5.43
N ALA A 249 -10.47 18.27 -6.47
CA ALA A 249 -11.39 18.30 -7.59
C ALA A 249 -12.26 17.03 -7.61
N PHE A 250 -13.55 17.21 -7.88
CA PHE A 250 -14.49 16.11 -8.12
C PHE A 250 -14.50 15.76 -9.61
N GLU A 251 -14.70 14.48 -9.93
CA GLU A 251 -14.92 14.03 -11.29
C GLU A 251 -16.25 14.59 -11.83
N THR A 252 -16.23 14.99 -13.11
CA THR A 252 -17.39 15.55 -13.82
C THR A 252 -17.82 14.65 -14.98
N HIS A 253 -16.92 13.78 -15.46
CA HIS A 253 -17.09 12.89 -16.61
C HIS A 253 -17.22 11.43 -16.18
N TRP A 254 -18.32 11.11 -15.49
CA TRP A 254 -18.58 9.81 -14.85
C TRP A 254 -18.50 8.59 -15.79
N LEU A 255 -19.04 8.71 -17.01
CA LEU A 255 -19.01 7.62 -18.01
C LEU A 255 -17.58 7.30 -18.45
N SER A 256 -16.79 8.33 -18.71
CA SER A 256 -15.37 8.18 -19.07
C SER A 256 -14.55 7.61 -17.91
N LYS A 257 -14.83 8.06 -16.68
CA LYS A 257 -14.20 7.52 -15.46
C LYS A 257 -14.55 6.05 -15.24
N ALA A 258 -15.80 5.65 -15.51
CA ALA A 258 -16.22 4.25 -15.43
C ALA A 258 -15.52 3.38 -16.48
N GLY A 259 -15.39 3.88 -17.72
CA GLY A 259 -14.59 3.21 -18.76
C GLY A 259 -13.14 3.01 -18.31
N TRP A 260 -12.50 4.09 -17.85
CA TRP A 260 -11.13 4.06 -17.30
C TRP A 260 -10.99 3.11 -16.10
N MET A 261 -11.97 3.06 -15.19
CA MET A 261 -11.95 2.09 -14.10
C MET A 261 -11.89 0.65 -14.62
N VAL A 262 -12.67 0.34 -15.65
CA VAL A 262 -12.74 -1.02 -16.20
C VAL A 262 -11.46 -1.37 -16.97
N THR A 263 -10.88 -0.42 -17.70
CA THR A 263 -9.71 -0.66 -18.57
C THR A 263 -8.37 -0.53 -17.85
N ASP A 264 -8.26 0.40 -16.90
CA ASP A 264 -6.98 0.77 -16.29
C ASP A 264 -6.91 0.48 -14.79
N VAL A 265 -8.02 0.25 -14.10
CA VAL A 265 -8.01 -0.02 -12.64
C VAL A 265 -8.29 -1.49 -12.35
N LEU A 266 -9.37 -2.02 -12.93
CA LEU A 266 -9.83 -3.38 -12.65
C LEU A 266 -8.78 -4.45 -12.99
N PRO A 267 -8.00 -4.37 -14.09
CA PRO A 267 -6.95 -5.35 -14.37
C PRO A 267 -5.89 -5.42 -13.26
N HIS A 268 -5.46 -4.28 -12.71
CA HIS A 268 -4.47 -4.26 -11.63
C HIS A 268 -5.02 -4.85 -10.33
N VAL A 269 -6.31 -4.64 -10.06
CA VAL A 269 -7.01 -5.26 -8.92
C VAL A 269 -7.09 -6.77 -9.10
N LEU A 270 -7.40 -7.25 -10.31
CA LEU A 270 -7.53 -8.68 -10.63
C LEU A 270 -6.19 -9.43 -10.62
N ALA A 271 -5.08 -8.72 -10.82
CA ALA A 271 -3.75 -9.30 -10.73
C ALA A 271 -3.32 -9.62 -9.29
N LEU A 272 -4.07 -9.20 -8.28
CA LEU A 272 -3.90 -9.45 -6.84
C LEU A 272 -2.47 -9.22 -6.30
N ILE A 273 -1.55 -10.16 -6.52
CA ILE A 273 -0.15 -10.13 -6.03
C ILE A 273 0.87 -9.82 -7.13
N VAL A 274 0.47 -9.85 -8.40
CA VAL A 274 1.38 -9.65 -9.55
C VAL A 274 1.32 -8.19 -10.00
N LEU A 275 2.50 -7.59 -10.20
CA LEU A 275 2.65 -6.22 -10.70
C LEU A 275 2.52 -6.16 -12.22
N ASP A 276 2.03 -5.02 -12.70
CA ASP A 276 2.12 -4.66 -14.12
C ASP A 276 3.40 -3.89 -14.43
N ASP A 277 3.78 -3.84 -15.72
CA ASP A 277 4.89 -3.01 -16.20
C ASP A 277 4.37 -1.90 -17.13
N THR A 278 4.55 -0.65 -16.70
CA THR A 278 4.12 0.52 -17.49
C THR A 278 5.00 0.81 -18.70
N ARG A 279 6.11 0.08 -18.90
CA ARG A 279 7.03 0.28 -20.02
C ARG A 279 6.79 -0.65 -21.21
N GLY A 280 6.00 -1.70 -21.06
CA GLY A 280 5.94 -2.78 -22.04
C GLY A 280 4.57 -3.41 -22.17
N THR A 281 4.51 -4.48 -22.97
CA THR A 281 3.36 -5.37 -22.99
C THR A 281 3.19 -5.99 -21.60
N PRO A 282 1.95 -6.09 -21.07
CA PRO A 282 1.71 -6.71 -19.78
C PRO A 282 2.37 -8.09 -19.69
N SER A 283 3.03 -8.37 -18.58
CA SER A 283 3.74 -9.64 -18.42
C SER A 283 2.77 -10.83 -18.52
N VAL A 284 3.26 -11.97 -19.00
CA VAL A 284 2.45 -13.20 -19.08
C VAL A 284 1.91 -13.58 -17.70
N GLY A 285 2.72 -13.40 -16.65
CA GLY A 285 2.29 -13.64 -15.27
C GLY A 285 1.16 -12.73 -14.82
N TYR A 286 1.20 -11.44 -15.19
CA TYR A 286 0.14 -10.48 -14.90
C TYR A 286 -1.17 -10.89 -15.58
N LEU A 287 -1.14 -11.14 -16.89
CA LEU A 287 -2.33 -11.57 -17.64
C LEU A 287 -2.89 -12.90 -17.13
N ALA A 288 -2.02 -13.87 -16.85
CA ALA A 288 -2.41 -15.16 -16.30
C ALA A 288 -3.13 -15.00 -14.96
N MET A 289 -2.64 -14.10 -14.09
CA MET A 289 -3.26 -13.86 -12.79
C MET A 289 -4.62 -13.15 -12.92
N VAL A 290 -4.76 -12.19 -13.85
CA VAL A 290 -6.05 -11.56 -14.16
C VAL A 290 -7.08 -12.60 -14.61
N VAL A 291 -6.71 -13.46 -15.58
CA VAL A 291 -7.58 -14.53 -16.09
C VAL A 291 -7.92 -15.54 -14.99
N LEU A 292 -6.93 -15.92 -14.17
CA LEU A 292 -7.11 -16.86 -13.06
C LEU A 292 -8.10 -16.31 -12.03
N THR A 293 -7.96 -15.05 -11.62
CA THR A 293 -8.86 -14.39 -10.67
C THR A 293 -10.28 -14.34 -11.22
N LEU A 294 -10.46 -13.86 -12.46
CA LEU A 294 -11.77 -13.79 -13.11
C LEU A 294 -12.43 -15.16 -13.20
N THR A 295 -11.70 -16.16 -13.69
CA THR A 295 -12.21 -17.53 -13.82
C THR A 295 -12.62 -18.10 -12.46
N THR A 296 -11.76 -17.94 -11.44
CA THR A 296 -12.00 -18.46 -10.10
C THR A 296 -13.21 -17.79 -9.45
N VAL A 297 -13.30 -16.46 -9.52
CA VAL A 297 -14.43 -15.69 -8.95
C VAL A 297 -15.73 -16.03 -9.67
N THR A 298 -15.76 -16.04 -11.01
CA THR A 298 -16.95 -16.41 -11.78
C THR A 298 -17.42 -17.83 -11.46
N LEU A 299 -16.51 -18.81 -11.39
CA LEU A 299 -16.87 -20.16 -10.98
C LEU A 299 -17.45 -20.19 -9.57
N GLY A 300 -16.88 -19.44 -8.62
CA GLY A 300 -17.43 -19.34 -7.26
C GLY A 300 -18.85 -18.78 -7.22
N ILE A 301 -19.14 -17.73 -8.00
CA ILE A 301 -20.49 -17.14 -8.13
C ILE A 301 -21.46 -18.17 -8.71
N VAL A 302 -21.07 -18.87 -9.77
CA VAL A 302 -21.90 -19.92 -10.40
C VAL A 302 -22.19 -21.06 -9.42
N LEU A 303 -21.20 -21.48 -8.62
CA LEU A 303 -21.39 -22.52 -7.62
C LEU A 303 -22.34 -22.11 -6.50
N GLU A 304 -22.28 -20.86 -6.06
CA GLU A 304 -23.26 -20.33 -5.10
C GLU A 304 -24.66 -20.24 -5.69
N GLY A 305 -24.78 -19.87 -6.97
CA GLY A 305 -26.05 -19.92 -7.70
C GLY A 305 -26.63 -21.34 -7.82
N ARG A 306 -25.78 -22.35 -8.06
CA ARG A 306 -26.21 -23.75 -8.09
C ARG A 306 -26.66 -24.27 -6.73
N ARG A 307 -26.06 -23.78 -5.63
CA ARG A 307 -26.38 -24.21 -4.27
C ARG A 307 -27.63 -23.57 -3.69
N ALA A 308 -27.77 -22.25 -3.86
CA ALA A 308 -28.83 -21.46 -3.22
C ALA A 308 -29.79 -20.79 -4.24
N GLY A 309 -29.79 -21.29 -5.48
CA GLY A 309 -30.59 -20.74 -6.57
C GLY A 309 -30.20 -19.30 -6.94
N ALA A 310 -31.15 -18.57 -7.54
CA ALA A 310 -30.96 -17.17 -7.95
C ALA A 310 -30.51 -16.27 -6.79
N THR A 311 -30.94 -16.57 -5.56
CA THR A 311 -30.57 -15.82 -4.35
C THR A 311 -29.07 -15.87 -4.07
N GLY A 312 -28.43 -17.04 -4.22
CA GLY A 312 -26.98 -17.20 -4.03
C GLY A 312 -26.19 -16.40 -5.05
N TYR A 313 -26.58 -16.49 -6.33
CA TYR A 313 -25.97 -15.76 -7.43
C TYR A 313 -26.02 -14.24 -7.18
N TRP A 314 -27.21 -13.71 -6.93
CA TRP A 314 -27.40 -12.27 -6.73
C TRP A 314 -26.74 -11.76 -5.46
N ARG A 315 -26.72 -12.55 -4.37
CA ARG A 315 -26.03 -12.16 -3.13
C ARG A 315 -24.55 -11.90 -3.36
N TRP A 316 -23.86 -12.81 -4.04
CA TRP A 316 -22.44 -12.66 -4.32
C TRP A 316 -22.16 -11.57 -5.35
N LEU A 317 -22.96 -11.51 -6.43
CA LEU A 317 -22.77 -10.49 -7.47
C LEU A 317 -23.03 -9.07 -6.94
N LEU A 318 -24.16 -8.86 -6.24
CA LEU A 318 -24.46 -7.57 -5.61
C LEU A 318 -23.42 -7.24 -4.54
N GLY A 319 -23.01 -8.23 -3.73
CA GLY A 319 -21.93 -8.06 -2.75
C GLY A 319 -20.64 -7.58 -3.40
N LEU A 320 -20.17 -8.25 -4.44
CA LEU A 320 -18.93 -7.90 -5.15
C LEU A 320 -19.01 -6.51 -5.78
N VAL A 321 -20.11 -6.19 -6.47
CA VAL A 321 -20.29 -4.89 -7.14
C VAL A 321 -20.41 -3.76 -6.13
N THR A 322 -21.30 -3.89 -5.14
CA THR A 322 -21.52 -2.84 -4.13
C THR A 322 -20.27 -2.62 -3.28
N LEU A 323 -19.57 -3.68 -2.87
CA LEU A 323 -18.36 -3.55 -2.06
C LEU A 323 -17.15 -3.09 -2.85
N SER A 324 -17.07 -3.40 -4.15
CA SER A 324 -16.07 -2.78 -5.04
C SER A 324 -16.32 -1.27 -5.15
N GLY A 325 -17.58 -0.87 -5.37
CA GLY A 325 -17.97 0.54 -5.37
C GLY A 325 -17.64 1.23 -4.04
N ALA A 326 -17.96 0.60 -2.90
CA ALA A 326 -17.66 1.15 -1.58
C ALA A 326 -16.15 1.21 -1.28
N ALA A 327 -15.37 0.22 -1.69
CA ALA A 327 -13.93 0.15 -1.45
C ALA A 327 -13.12 1.17 -2.27
N TRP A 328 -13.71 1.69 -3.35
CA TRP A 328 -13.05 2.62 -4.27
C TRP A 328 -13.81 3.93 -4.48
N CYS A 329 -14.85 4.19 -3.69
CA CYS A 329 -15.75 5.32 -3.90
C CYS A 329 -15.01 6.67 -3.87
N VAL A 330 -14.05 6.85 -2.95
CA VAL A 330 -13.30 8.11 -2.84
C VAL A 330 -12.45 8.38 -4.09
N SER A 331 -11.77 7.34 -4.60
CA SER A 331 -10.96 7.45 -5.83
C SER A 331 -11.81 7.62 -7.09
N PHE A 332 -13.03 7.06 -7.09
CA PHE A 332 -13.99 7.27 -8.17
C PHE A 332 -14.54 8.71 -8.18
N LEU A 333 -14.83 9.27 -7.00
CA LEU A 333 -15.31 10.65 -6.84
C LEU A 333 -14.23 11.70 -7.14
N ALA A 334 -12.96 11.37 -6.91
CA ALA A 334 -11.85 12.27 -7.20
C ALA A 334 -11.62 12.43 -8.71
N GLY A 335 -11.30 13.65 -9.14
CA GLY A 335 -10.97 13.96 -10.54
C GLY A 335 -9.68 13.31 -11.05
N GLU A 336 -8.82 12.81 -10.15
CA GLU A 336 -7.54 12.18 -10.51
C GLU A 336 -7.73 10.81 -11.19
N ARG A 337 -7.09 10.60 -12.34
CA ARG A 337 -7.09 9.32 -13.08
C ARG A 337 -5.71 8.69 -12.99
N TRP A 338 -5.43 8.12 -11.83
CA TRP A 338 -4.11 7.57 -11.52
C TRP A 338 -4.27 6.27 -10.71
N PRO A 339 -3.99 5.09 -11.30
CA PRO A 339 -4.29 3.80 -10.67
C PRO A 339 -3.15 3.34 -9.73
N THR A 340 -2.64 4.23 -8.88
CA THR A 340 -1.57 3.88 -7.93
C THR A 340 -1.99 2.75 -6.97
N TYR A 341 -1.10 1.81 -6.69
CA TYR A 341 -1.35 0.73 -5.74
C TYR A 341 -1.67 1.24 -4.33
N ARG A 342 -1.16 2.41 -3.90
CA ARG A 342 -1.56 3.03 -2.62
C ARG A 342 -3.06 3.34 -2.50
N THR A 343 -3.78 3.50 -3.61
CA THR A 343 -5.25 3.73 -3.61
C THR A 343 -6.07 2.49 -3.94
N LEU A 344 -5.45 1.41 -4.42
CA LEU A 344 -6.13 0.18 -4.82
C LEU A 344 -6.27 -0.85 -3.69
N TYR A 345 -5.72 -0.59 -2.50
CA TYR A 345 -5.58 -1.61 -1.46
C TYR A 345 -6.93 -2.20 -1.02
N ALA A 346 -7.90 -1.36 -0.66
CA ALA A 346 -9.22 -1.82 -0.24
C ALA A 346 -9.95 -2.61 -1.34
N LEU A 347 -9.87 -2.13 -2.58
CA LEU A 347 -10.50 -2.79 -3.73
C LEU A 347 -9.86 -4.16 -4.02
N THR A 348 -8.53 -4.23 -4.05
CA THR A 348 -7.77 -5.48 -4.18
C THR A 348 -8.10 -6.44 -3.03
N GLY A 349 -8.29 -5.93 -1.82
CA GLY A 349 -8.69 -6.73 -0.66
C GLY A 349 -10.07 -7.37 -0.83
N VAL A 350 -11.07 -6.63 -1.32
CA VAL A 350 -12.40 -7.18 -1.62
C VAL A 350 -12.30 -8.33 -2.62
N TRP A 351 -11.56 -8.13 -3.73
CA TRP A 351 -11.38 -9.18 -4.74
C TRP A 351 -10.59 -10.39 -4.23
N THR A 352 -9.58 -10.17 -3.38
CA THR A 352 -8.82 -11.25 -2.73
C THR A 352 -9.72 -12.11 -1.83
N VAL A 353 -10.66 -11.50 -1.10
CA VAL A 353 -11.65 -12.22 -0.28
C VAL A 353 -12.55 -13.09 -1.16
N PHE A 354 -13.11 -12.54 -2.24
CA PHE A 354 -13.96 -13.29 -3.15
C PHE A 354 -13.19 -14.42 -3.85
N PHE A 355 -11.94 -14.17 -4.25
CA PHE A 355 -11.04 -15.18 -4.78
C PHE A 355 -10.83 -16.35 -3.80
N ALA A 356 -10.49 -16.05 -2.54
CA ALA A 356 -10.31 -17.06 -1.50
C ALA A 356 -11.61 -17.84 -1.20
N ALA A 357 -12.75 -17.14 -1.12
CA ALA A 357 -14.05 -17.76 -0.91
C ALA A 357 -14.42 -18.71 -2.07
N SER A 358 -14.11 -18.30 -3.31
CA SER A 358 -14.32 -19.12 -4.50
C SER A 358 -13.45 -20.37 -4.53
N LEU A 359 -12.19 -20.29 -4.12
CA LEU A 359 -11.33 -21.46 -3.98
C LEU A 359 -11.89 -22.45 -2.95
N VAL A 360 -12.36 -21.96 -1.80
CA VAL A 360 -13.03 -22.79 -0.79
C VAL A 360 -14.29 -23.45 -1.37
N ASN A 361 -15.06 -22.71 -2.18
CA ASN A 361 -16.26 -23.23 -2.84
C ASN A 361 -15.98 -24.32 -3.86
N LEU A 362 -14.94 -24.15 -4.66
CA LEU A 362 -14.44 -25.16 -5.60
C LEU A 362 -13.93 -26.40 -4.85
N GLY A 363 -13.19 -26.20 -3.76
CA GLY A 363 -12.73 -27.28 -2.89
C GLY A 363 -13.88 -28.09 -2.30
N ALA A 364 -15.00 -27.47 -1.95
CA ALA A 364 -16.16 -28.19 -1.43
C ALA A 364 -16.83 -29.14 -2.43
N LEU A 365 -16.49 -29.09 -3.73
CA LEU A 365 -16.95 -30.08 -4.72
C LEU A 365 -16.29 -31.46 -4.57
N ARG A 366 -15.16 -31.55 -3.85
CA ARG A 366 -14.44 -32.82 -3.62
C ARG A 366 -14.35 -33.09 -2.10
N PRO A 367 -15.27 -33.88 -1.52
CA PRO A 367 -15.44 -34.00 -0.07
C PRO A 367 -14.18 -34.44 0.70
N SER A 368 -13.35 -35.31 0.11
CA SER A 368 -12.20 -35.90 0.81
C SER A 368 -10.90 -35.09 0.73
N ARG A 369 -10.67 -34.35 -0.35
CA ARG A 369 -9.39 -33.66 -0.60
C ARG A 369 -9.51 -32.19 -0.99
N GLY A 370 -10.70 -31.71 -1.35
CA GLY A 370 -10.83 -30.39 -1.95
C GLY A 370 -10.63 -29.24 -0.97
N GLN A 371 -10.96 -29.39 0.31
CA GLN A 371 -10.64 -28.39 1.33
C GLN A 371 -9.12 -28.26 1.56
N GLN A 372 -8.40 -29.39 1.54
CA GLN A 372 -6.94 -29.40 1.62
C GLN A 372 -6.32 -28.73 0.40
N LEU A 373 -6.86 -29.00 -0.81
CA LEU A 373 -6.42 -28.35 -2.04
C LEU A 373 -6.65 -26.84 -2.01
N ALA A 374 -7.83 -26.36 -1.59
CA ALA A 374 -8.10 -24.93 -1.47
C ALA A 374 -7.13 -24.24 -0.49
N THR A 375 -6.85 -24.90 0.63
CA THR A 375 -5.86 -24.44 1.61
C THR A 375 -4.46 -24.41 1.02
N ALA A 376 -4.06 -25.46 0.31
CA ALA A 376 -2.75 -25.55 -0.33
C ALA A 376 -2.57 -24.47 -1.42
N LEU A 377 -3.59 -24.23 -2.24
CA LEU A 377 -3.56 -23.17 -3.26
C LEU A 377 -3.43 -21.77 -2.64
N LEU A 378 -4.17 -21.49 -1.55
CA LEU A 378 -3.99 -20.25 -0.80
C LEU A 378 -2.63 -20.18 -0.10
N GLY A 379 -2.07 -21.32 0.31
CA GLY A 379 -0.72 -21.43 0.85
C GLY A 379 0.33 -21.03 -0.19
N VAL A 380 0.24 -21.61 -1.40
CA VAL A 380 1.08 -21.25 -2.54
C VAL A 380 0.93 -19.77 -2.87
N PHE A 381 -0.29 -19.24 -2.87
CA PHE A 381 -0.57 -17.83 -3.12
C PHE A 381 0.08 -16.91 -2.08
N ALA A 382 -0.03 -17.23 -0.78
CA ALA A 382 0.61 -16.47 0.29
C ALA A 382 2.14 -16.53 0.22
N ILE A 383 2.71 -17.71 -0.07
CA ILE A 383 4.17 -17.88 -0.24
C ILE A 383 4.66 -17.09 -1.45
N ALA A 384 3.96 -17.17 -2.59
CA ALA A 384 4.28 -16.39 -3.78
C ALA A 384 4.19 -14.88 -3.49
N GLY A 385 3.16 -14.44 -2.77
CA GLY A 385 3.03 -13.05 -2.32
C GLY A 385 4.18 -12.60 -1.41
N ALA A 386 4.68 -13.47 -0.52
CA ALA A 386 5.82 -13.16 0.34
C ALA A 386 7.13 -13.07 -0.47
N LEU A 387 7.38 -14.02 -1.37
CA LEU A 387 8.56 -14.02 -2.23
C LEU A 387 8.57 -12.80 -3.17
N LEU A 388 7.44 -12.52 -3.82
CA LEU A 388 7.28 -11.35 -4.67
C LEU A 388 7.41 -10.08 -3.83
N GLY A 389 6.75 -10.00 -2.67
CA GLY A 389 6.82 -8.85 -1.78
C GLY A 389 8.23 -8.54 -1.29
N HIS A 390 8.98 -9.56 -0.88
CA HIS A 390 10.38 -9.42 -0.49
C HIS A 390 11.23 -8.88 -1.66
N ARG A 391 11.15 -9.56 -2.81
CA ARG A 391 11.94 -9.23 -3.99
C ARG A 391 11.59 -7.85 -4.56
N GLN A 392 10.31 -7.58 -4.80
CA GLN A 392 9.82 -6.37 -5.44
C GLN A 392 10.03 -5.14 -4.54
N SER A 393 9.77 -5.23 -3.24
CA SER A 393 10.05 -4.11 -2.33
C SER A 393 11.53 -3.73 -2.33
N PHE A 394 12.43 -4.71 -2.41
CA PHE A 394 13.86 -4.43 -2.42
C PHE A 394 14.36 -3.97 -3.80
N GLU A 395 14.08 -4.74 -4.86
CA GLU A 395 14.58 -4.50 -6.22
C GLU A 395 13.93 -3.29 -6.90
N LEU A 396 12.71 -2.90 -6.49
CA LEU A 396 11.96 -1.81 -7.11
C LEU A 396 11.86 -0.55 -6.23
N PHE A 397 12.18 -0.62 -4.93
CA PHE A 397 12.31 0.57 -4.09
C PHE A 397 13.72 0.70 -3.52
N ALA A 398 14.09 -0.17 -2.57
CA ALA A 398 15.27 0.05 -1.74
C ALA A 398 16.57 0.16 -2.56
N ALA A 399 16.85 -0.84 -3.39
CA ALA A 399 18.10 -0.89 -4.14
C ALA A 399 18.22 0.24 -5.19
N PRO A 400 17.21 0.52 -6.04
CA PRO A 400 17.27 1.65 -6.96
C PRO A 400 17.45 2.99 -6.24
N GLN A 401 16.67 3.25 -5.18
CA GLN A 401 16.75 4.50 -4.43
C GLN A 401 18.07 4.63 -3.65
N GLY A 402 18.60 3.53 -3.12
CA GLY A 402 19.93 3.50 -2.51
C GLY A 402 21.05 3.83 -3.50
N ARG A 403 20.93 3.37 -4.76
CA ARG A 403 21.89 3.74 -5.83
C ARG A 403 21.77 5.21 -6.24
N GLU A 404 20.55 5.76 -6.33
CA GLU A 404 20.34 7.19 -6.55
C GLU A 404 21.05 8.02 -5.47
N LEU A 405 20.86 7.63 -4.21
CA LEU A 405 21.48 8.29 -3.07
C LEU A 405 23.01 8.16 -3.10
N ALA A 406 23.56 6.99 -3.41
CA ALA A 406 24.99 6.76 -3.48
C ALA A 406 25.68 7.61 -4.58
N LEU A 407 25.04 7.81 -5.73
CA LEU A 407 25.56 8.70 -6.79
C LEU A 407 25.61 10.16 -6.34
N MET A 408 24.58 10.60 -5.62
CA MET A 408 24.57 11.95 -5.04
C MET A 408 25.66 12.11 -3.98
N GLU A 409 25.89 11.09 -3.14
CA GLU A 409 26.96 11.09 -2.15
C GLU A 409 28.35 11.13 -2.77
N GLU A 410 28.57 10.37 -3.84
CA GLU A 410 29.82 10.40 -4.62
C GLU A 410 30.12 11.82 -5.10
N GLY A 411 29.10 12.49 -5.66
CA GLY A 411 29.21 13.88 -6.09
C GLY A 411 29.44 14.84 -4.92
N VAL A 412 28.72 14.66 -3.82
CA VAL A 412 28.86 15.49 -2.61
C VAL A 412 30.27 15.40 -2.03
N ARG A 413 30.94 14.24 -2.07
CA ARG A 413 32.33 14.08 -1.59
C ARG A 413 33.35 14.96 -2.31
N GLN A 414 33.06 15.38 -3.54
CA GLN A 414 33.93 16.24 -4.35
C GLN A 414 33.76 17.73 -4.02
N ILE A 415 32.69 18.10 -3.33
CA ILE A 415 32.38 19.49 -2.99
C ILE A 415 33.31 19.97 -1.86
N ALA A 416 33.93 21.14 -2.05
CA ALA A 416 34.68 21.84 -1.01
C ALA A 416 34.05 23.22 -0.79
N LEU A 417 33.23 23.37 0.26
CA LEU A 417 32.44 24.60 0.51
C LEU A 417 33.30 25.87 0.62
N ALA A 418 34.53 25.76 1.14
CA ALA A 418 35.47 26.88 1.23
C ALA A 418 35.82 27.51 -0.13
N LYS A 419 35.56 26.81 -1.25
CA LYS A 419 35.82 27.30 -2.62
C LYS A 419 34.57 27.88 -3.31
N HIS A 420 33.44 28.00 -2.61
CA HIS A 420 32.15 28.41 -3.18
C HIS A 420 31.79 27.69 -4.50
N PRO A 421 31.75 26.34 -4.52
CA PRO A 421 31.66 25.57 -5.75
C PRO A 421 30.32 25.76 -6.46
N ARG A 422 30.37 25.67 -7.78
CA ARG A 422 29.21 25.56 -8.67
C ARG A 422 28.93 24.07 -8.90
N VAL A 423 27.79 23.62 -8.42
CA VAL A 423 27.34 22.23 -8.51
C VAL A 423 26.21 22.13 -9.52
N PHE A 424 26.35 21.21 -10.47
CA PHE A 424 25.28 20.84 -11.40
C PHE A 424 24.88 19.39 -11.20
N VAL A 425 23.57 19.13 -11.11
CA VAL A 425 23.04 17.76 -11.15
C VAL A 425 22.34 17.55 -12.49
N ILE A 426 22.86 16.61 -13.29
CA ILE A 426 22.15 16.16 -14.48
C ILE A 426 21.05 15.22 -14.01
N THR A 427 19.80 15.65 -14.07
CA THR A 427 18.65 14.86 -13.61
C THR A 427 18.45 13.65 -14.52
N ALA A 428 18.13 12.52 -13.92
CA ALA A 428 17.80 11.31 -14.66
C ALA A 428 16.41 11.46 -15.32
N ARG A 429 16.14 10.70 -16.37
CA ARG A 429 14.76 10.50 -16.84
C ARG A 429 14.18 9.30 -16.13
N GLN A 430 12.86 9.19 -16.12
CA GLN A 430 12.19 7.99 -15.64
C GLN A 430 12.70 6.72 -16.34
N ASN A 431 13.18 6.81 -17.59
CA ASN A 431 13.78 5.69 -18.35
C ASN A 431 15.22 5.32 -17.95
N ASP A 432 15.91 6.15 -17.17
CA ASP A 432 17.26 5.89 -16.68
C ASP A 432 17.29 5.09 -15.37
N THR A 433 16.13 4.63 -14.88
CA THR A 433 16.04 3.80 -13.66
C THR A 433 16.97 2.58 -13.72
N SER A 434 17.48 2.20 -12.55
CA SER A 434 18.24 0.95 -12.37
C SER A 434 17.35 -0.24 -11.96
N ALA A 435 16.04 -0.02 -11.85
CA ALA A 435 15.06 -1.05 -11.54
C ALA A 435 14.69 -1.89 -12.79
N PRO A 436 14.47 -3.20 -12.64
CA PRO A 436 14.09 -4.07 -13.76
C PRO A 436 12.68 -3.82 -14.29
N LEU A 437 11.79 -3.26 -13.48
CA LEU A 437 10.39 -3.01 -13.80
C LEU A 437 9.99 -1.64 -13.27
N ARG A 438 9.03 -0.98 -13.94
CA ARG A 438 8.52 0.31 -13.49
C ARG A 438 6.99 0.35 -13.52
N TYR A 439 6.40 0.82 -12.43
CA TYR A 439 4.98 1.11 -12.35
C TYR A 439 4.75 2.51 -11.78
N LEU A 440 4.29 3.42 -12.65
CA LEU A 440 3.95 4.81 -12.33
C LEU A 440 5.04 5.52 -11.50
N ASP A 441 4.61 6.25 -10.46
CA ASP A 441 5.46 6.94 -9.48
C ASP A 441 5.87 6.05 -8.30
N GLU A 442 5.49 4.77 -8.29
CA GLU A 442 5.66 3.87 -7.14
C GLU A 442 6.82 2.90 -7.35
N PHE A 443 6.62 1.85 -8.15
CA PHE A 443 7.62 0.79 -8.29
C PHE A 443 8.67 1.17 -9.34
N GLY A 444 9.95 1.09 -8.99
CA GLY A 444 11.07 1.33 -9.90
C GLY A 444 11.14 2.74 -10.46
N SER A 445 10.41 3.69 -9.86
CA SER A 445 10.42 5.10 -10.24
C SER A 445 11.75 5.75 -9.88
N VAL A 446 12.14 6.75 -10.65
CA VAL A 446 13.34 7.55 -10.36
C VAL A 446 12.92 8.75 -9.52
N SER A 447 13.59 8.99 -8.40
CA SER A 447 13.31 10.14 -7.52
C SER A 447 13.95 11.41 -8.05
N ILE A 448 15.22 11.35 -8.46
CA ILE A 448 16.02 12.51 -8.92
C ILE A 448 15.78 12.72 -10.43
N ASP A 449 14.50 12.72 -10.82
CA ASP A 449 14.05 13.01 -12.17
C ASP A 449 13.66 14.49 -12.37
N THR A 450 13.60 15.24 -11.27
CA THR A 450 13.17 16.63 -11.19
C THR A 450 14.15 17.43 -10.34
N GLU A 451 14.33 18.71 -10.71
CA GLU A 451 15.30 19.61 -10.08
C GLU A 451 15.07 19.78 -8.58
N TRP A 452 13.82 19.88 -8.15
CA TRP A 452 13.51 20.10 -6.74
C TRP A 452 13.97 18.92 -5.88
N VAL A 453 13.80 17.66 -6.32
CA VAL A 453 14.29 16.49 -5.56
C VAL A 453 15.81 16.52 -5.48
N ALA A 454 16.51 16.76 -6.60
CA ALA A 454 17.97 16.87 -6.63
C ALA A 454 18.50 17.90 -5.62
N LYS A 455 17.83 19.06 -5.55
CA LYS A 455 18.16 20.14 -4.62
C LYS A 455 18.00 19.71 -3.17
N GLU A 456 16.90 19.04 -2.83
CA GLU A 456 16.59 18.62 -1.47
C GLU A 456 17.52 17.51 -0.98
N VAL A 457 17.84 16.53 -1.85
CA VAL A 457 18.84 15.50 -1.57
C VAL A 457 20.21 16.14 -1.33
N LEU A 458 20.64 17.06 -2.20
CA LEU A 458 21.94 17.72 -2.09
C LEU A 458 22.07 18.49 -0.77
N LYS A 459 21.05 19.27 -0.40
CA LYS A 459 21.03 20.02 0.87
C LYS A 459 21.20 19.10 2.07
N MET A 460 20.49 17.98 2.10
CA MET A 460 20.58 17.04 3.22
C MET A 460 21.95 16.39 3.32
N LEU A 461 22.51 15.91 2.20
CA LEU A 461 23.85 15.32 2.19
C LEU A 461 24.94 16.33 2.57
N LEU A 462 24.80 17.60 2.18
CA LEU A 462 25.71 18.67 2.61
C LEU A 462 25.57 18.97 4.11
N ALA A 463 24.36 18.90 4.66
CA ALA A 463 24.14 19.05 6.10
C ALA A 463 24.75 17.89 6.90
N GLU A 464 24.66 16.66 6.39
CA GLU A 464 25.32 15.48 6.97
C GLU A 464 26.85 15.58 6.91
N ARG A 465 27.41 16.03 5.78
CA ARG A 465 28.87 16.14 5.60
C ARG A 465 29.50 17.31 6.36
N PHE A 466 28.80 18.43 6.48
CA PHE A 466 29.30 19.67 7.09
C PHE A 466 28.37 20.14 8.21
N PRO A 467 28.26 19.38 9.32
CA PRO A 467 27.26 19.64 10.37
C PRO A 467 27.42 21.02 11.02
N ASP A 468 28.66 21.46 11.22
CA ASP A 468 29.00 22.70 11.95
C ASP A 468 28.78 23.99 11.14
N VAL A 469 28.48 23.87 9.85
CA VAL A 469 28.29 25.02 8.96
C VAL A 469 26.82 25.44 8.95
N GLN A 470 26.45 26.52 9.65
CA GLN A 470 25.05 26.92 9.76
C GLN A 470 24.45 27.42 8.43
N GLU A 471 25.19 28.23 7.66
CA GLU A 471 24.71 28.83 6.40
C GLU A 471 25.24 28.13 5.13
N ARG A 472 25.06 26.82 5.01
CA ARG A 472 25.56 26.05 3.84
C ARG A 472 25.05 26.57 2.50
N ASN A 473 23.79 27.02 2.42
CA ASN A 473 23.13 27.38 1.17
C ASN A 473 23.76 28.60 0.45
N SER A 474 24.47 29.48 1.18
CA SER A 474 25.19 30.62 0.59
C SER A 474 26.60 30.23 0.09
N LEU A 475 27.08 29.04 0.45
CA LEU A 475 28.43 28.57 0.17
C LEU A 475 28.56 27.73 -1.10
N TYR A 476 27.50 27.62 -1.90
CA TYR A 476 27.55 26.96 -3.21
C TYR A 476 26.50 27.53 -4.15
N ARG A 477 26.73 27.39 -5.45
CA ARG A 477 25.69 27.63 -6.47
C ARG A 477 25.18 26.29 -6.96
N PHE A 478 23.87 26.17 -7.12
CA PHE A 478 23.23 24.95 -7.57
C PHE A 478 22.37 25.21 -8.80
N ALA A 479 22.47 24.30 -9.75
CA ALA A 479 21.49 24.14 -10.81
C ALA A 479 21.30 22.65 -11.10
N ALA A 480 20.17 22.29 -11.65
CA ALA A 480 19.94 20.94 -12.16
C ALA A 480 19.11 20.98 -13.44
N GLY A 481 19.26 19.95 -14.26
CA GLY A 481 18.49 19.82 -15.49
C GLY A 481 18.80 18.54 -16.25
N ALA A 482 17.97 18.20 -17.23
CA ALA A 482 18.10 16.95 -17.98
C ALA A 482 19.27 16.95 -18.98
N SER A 483 19.81 18.12 -19.32
CA SER A 483 20.90 18.28 -20.27
C SER A 483 22.22 18.54 -19.55
N ALA A 484 23.32 18.03 -20.11
CA ALA A 484 24.64 18.35 -19.61
C ALA A 484 24.90 19.86 -19.73
N PRO A 485 25.55 20.48 -18.74
CA PRO A 485 25.90 21.89 -18.81
C PRO A 485 27.05 22.11 -19.79
N GLU A 486 27.30 23.37 -20.15
CA GLU A 486 28.48 23.73 -20.93
C GLU A 486 29.78 23.30 -20.22
N PRO A 487 30.82 22.85 -20.97
CA PRO A 487 32.08 22.45 -20.36
C PRO A 487 32.67 23.56 -19.48
N ARG A 488 33.16 23.20 -18.27
CA ARG A 488 33.77 24.12 -17.28
C ARG A 488 32.81 25.17 -16.67
N ALA A 489 31.52 25.14 -17.00
CA ALA A 489 30.52 26.02 -16.36
C ALA A 489 30.27 25.67 -14.88
N TYR A 490 30.62 24.45 -14.46
CA TYR A 490 30.46 23.96 -13.09
C TYR A 490 31.71 23.22 -12.62
N ASP A 491 31.95 23.27 -11.32
CA ASP A 491 33.14 22.69 -10.68
C ASP A 491 32.89 21.23 -10.29
N VAL A 492 31.64 20.88 -9.99
CA VAL A 492 31.18 19.51 -9.74
C VAL A 492 29.95 19.23 -10.58
N VAL A 493 29.98 18.13 -11.33
CA VAL A 493 28.84 17.64 -12.13
C VAL A 493 28.47 16.24 -11.66
N ILE A 494 27.25 16.08 -11.17
CA ILE A 494 26.71 14.79 -10.74
C ILE A 494 25.80 14.28 -11.85
N ASP A 495 26.20 13.21 -12.54
CA ASP A 495 25.43 12.63 -13.64
C ASP A 495 24.54 11.48 -13.16
N MET A 496 23.25 11.77 -12.95
CA MET A 496 22.29 10.76 -12.50
C MET A 496 21.93 9.75 -13.60
N ARG A 497 22.27 9.99 -14.88
CA ARG A 497 22.02 9.03 -15.96
C ARG A 497 22.88 7.77 -15.83
N ARG A 498 23.94 7.82 -15.00
CA ARG A 498 24.76 6.66 -14.61
C ARG A 498 23.95 5.55 -13.93
N LEU A 499 22.75 5.84 -13.43
CA LEU A 499 21.81 4.84 -12.92
C LEU A 499 21.53 3.72 -13.93
N ARG A 500 21.42 4.06 -15.21
CA ARG A 500 21.18 3.08 -16.29
C ARG A 500 22.31 2.06 -16.41
N GLN A 501 23.56 2.49 -16.21
CA GLN A 501 24.74 1.61 -16.30
C GLN A 501 24.78 0.65 -15.10
N ALA A 502 24.51 1.17 -13.89
CA ALA A 502 24.45 0.36 -12.67
C ALA A 502 23.33 -0.72 -12.70
N GLY A 503 22.24 -0.48 -13.43
CA GLY A 503 21.21 -1.49 -13.67
C GLY A 503 21.68 -2.63 -14.58
N GLY A 504 22.46 -2.32 -15.62
CA GLY A 504 22.99 -3.31 -16.57
C GLY A 504 23.99 -4.27 -15.95
N ASP A 505 24.90 -3.76 -15.10
CA ASP A 505 25.96 -4.57 -14.46
C ASP A 505 25.40 -5.57 -13.43
N PHE A 506 24.32 -5.20 -12.73
CA PHE A 506 23.64 -6.09 -11.78
C PHE A 506 22.94 -7.27 -12.48
N HIS A 507 22.32 -7.03 -13.63
CA HIS A 507 21.73 -8.12 -14.43
C HIS A 507 22.79 -9.07 -14.98
N ALA A 508 23.92 -8.53 -15.46
CA ALA A 508 25.06 -9.35 -15.88
C ALA A 508 25.61 -10.21 -14.71
N GLN A 509 25.65 -9.68 -13.49
CA GLN A 509 26.05 -10.43 -12.30
C GLN A 509 25.03 -11.50 -11.87
N LEU A 510 23.73 -11.21 -11.86
CA LEU A 510 22.69 -12.19 -11.54
C LEU A 510 22.64 -13.33 -12.58
N ASP A 511 22.74 -13.00 -13.86
CA ASP A 511 22.76 -14.00 -14.94
C ASP A 511 24.02 -14.87 -14.87
N SER A 512 25.16 -14.31 -14.45
CA SER A 512 26.38 -15.08 -14.19
C SER A 512 26.27 -16.02 -12.99
N HIS A 513 25.52 -15.63 -11.95
CA HIS A 513 25.27 -16.45 -10.77
C HIS A 513 24.32 -17.61 -11.08
N ASP A 514 23.25 -17.35 -11.85
CA ASP A 514 22.31 -18.39 -12.31
C ASP A 514 22.95 -19.35 -13.32
N ALA A 515 23.85 -18.86 -14.17
CA ALA A 515 24.63 -19.70 -15.08
C ALA A 515 25.68 -20.56 -14.36
N SER A 516 26.27 -20.07 -13.26
CA SER A 516 27.19 -20.86 -12.41
C SER A 516 26.47 -21.97 -11.65
N SER A 517 25.28 -21.69 -11.11
CA SER A 517 24.41 -22.66 -10.45
C SER A 517 23.93 -23.78 -11.40
N ARG A 518 23.71 -23.47 -12.69
CA ARG A 518 23.39 -24.48 -13.71
C ARG A 518 24.59 -25.32 -14.16
N LYS A 519 25.84 -24.86 -13.95
CA LYS A 519 27.04 -25.64 -14.26
C LYS A 519 27.37 -26.65 -13.15
N ASP A 520 27.10 -26.32 -11.89
CA ASP A 520 27.34 -27.23 -10.76
C ASP A 520 26.34 -28.39 -10.67
N VAL A 521 25.16 -28.28 -11.29
CA VAL A 521 24.20 -29.42 -11.39
C VAL A 521 24.56 -30.38 -12.54
N ARG A 522 25.38 -29.95 -13.50
CA ARG A 522 25.83 -30.81 -14.62
C ARG A 522 27.18 -31.49 -14.38
N SER A 523 27.89 -31.19 -13.29
CA SER A 523 29.14 -31.86 -12.91
C SER A 523 28.97 -33.00 -11.89
N THR A 524 27.73 -33.29 -11.47
CA THR A 524 27.39 -34.43 -10.58
C THR A 524 26.42 -35.44 -11.22
N GLN A 525 26.49 -35.65 -12.53
CA GLN A 525 25.89 -36.83 -13.18
C GLN A 525 26.92 -37.59 -14.00
#